data_AF-A0A1W9S4Q4-F1
#
_entry.id   AF-A0A1W9S4Q4-F1
#
_cell.length_a   1.000
_cell.length_b   1.000
_cell.length_c   1.000
_cell.angle_alpha   90.00
_cell.angle_beta   90.00
_cell.angle_gamma   90.00
#
_symmetry.space_group_name_H-M   'P 1'
#
loop_
_entity.id
_entity.type
_entity.pdbx_description
1 polymer ?
#
loop_
_entity_poly.entity_id
_entity_poly.type
_entity_poly.pdbx_seq_one_letter_code
_entity_poly.pdbx_strand_id
1 'polypeptide(L)'
;MKDKLNVIALAALLHDIGKVGQRAYSGDKGLSKSTLGLAEYLCPSGKDGRLTHKHVLYTNEYIEATKDHFPDKLNISEIANLASYHHNPSDDYQKIITQADHLSSAMERETLDYSTTRTDFRNTLLSPVTNYISAQPDCRISEDYKYDLSPYSIKLIFPSLIEAPESQIEKYKAIWDNLIETIKKINMADEIKFINTFLSILEKYLWAVPSATNVEVPD
;
A
#
# COMPACT_ATOMS: atom_id res chain seq x y z
N MET A 1 -8.68 -7.77 25.32
CA MET A 1 -9.05 -8.28 23.97
C MET A 1 -9.67 -7.19 23.10
N LYS A 2 -10.70 -6.44 23.52
CA LYS A 2 -11.26 -5.34 22.70
C LYS A 2 -10.24 -4.26 22.35
N ASP A 3 -9.46 -3.79 23.31
CA ASP A 3 -8.46 -2.72 23.08
C ASP A 3 -7.36 -3.14 22.08
N LYS A 4 -7.08 -4.45 22.02
CA LYS A 4 -6.09 -5.01 21.09
C LYS A 4 -6.65 -5.21 19.68
N LEU A 5 -7.96 -5.40 19.54
CA LEU A 5 -8.61 -5.59 18.25
C LEU A 5 -8.49 -4.34 17.37
N ASN A 6 -8.75 -3.15 17.93
CA ASN A 6 -8.67 -1.90 17.17
C ASN A 6 -7.23 -1.59 16.72
N VAL A 7 -6.26 -1.86 17.60
CA VAL A 7 -4.82 -1.75 17.28
C VAL A 7 -4.43 -2.67 16.12
N ILE A 8 -4.81 -3.96 16.18
CA ILE A 8 -4.51 -4.92 15.11
C ILE A 8 -5.23 -4.52 13.82
N ALA A 9 -6.50 -4.11 13.88
CA ALA A 9 -7.28 -3.72 12.72
C ALA A 9 -6.66 -2.51 12.00
N LEU A 10 -6.25 -1.48 12.75
CA LEU A 10 -5.60 -0.31 12.17
C LEU A 10 -4.20 -0.65 11.62
N ALA A 11 -3.42 -1.48 12.32
CA ALA A 11 -2.13 -1.93 11.82
C ALA A 11 -2.26 -2.74 10.52
N ALA A 12 -3.28 -3.60 10.42
CA ALA A 12 -3.58 -4.36 9.21
C ALA A 12 -4.02 -3.44 8.05
N LEU A 13 -4.78 -2.37 8.31
CA LEU A 13 -5.09 -1.37 7.27
C LEU A 13 -3.85 -0.58 6.79
N LEU A 14 -2.86 -0.41 7.66
CA LEU A 14 -1.66 0.38 7.40
C LEU A 14 -0.50 -0.42 6.79
N HIS A 15 -0.49 -1.75 6.91
CA HIS A 15 0.70 -2.57 6.65
C HIS A 15 1.41 -2.24 5.32
N ASP A 16 0.63 -2.02 4.26
CA ASP A 16 1.10 -1.77 2.90
C ASP A 16 1.02 -0.31 2.44
N ILE A 17 0.62 0.64 3.31
CA ILE A 17 0.50 2.06 2.92
C ILE A 17 1.82 2.61 2.38
N GLY A 18 2.95 2.11 2.88
CA GLY A 18 4.28 2.49 2.45
C GLY A 18 4.60 2.16 0.99
N LYS A 19 3.82 1.33 0.29
CA LYS A 19 3.99 1.08 -1.15
C LYS A 19 3.86 2.39 -1.94
N VAL A 20 2.93 3.27 -1.52
CA VAL A 20 2.75 4.61 -2.11
C VAL A 20 4.00 5.46 -1.91
N GLY A 21 4.53 5.49 -0.68
CA GLY A 21 5.75 6.23 -0.35
C GLY A 21 6.97 5.73 -1.14
N GLN A 22 7.15 4.41 -1.23
CA GLN A 22 8.25 3.82 -2.00
C GLN A 22 8.18 4.17 -3.50
N ARG A 23 6.97 4.32 -4.05
CA ARG A 23 6.75 4.71 -5.45
C ARG A 23 6.87 6.22 -5.67
N ALA A 24 6.59 7.03 -4.63
CA ALA A 24 6.71 8.49 -4.62
C ALA A 24 8.16 9.00 -4.58
N TYR A 25 9.12 8.17 -4.18
CA TYR A 25 10.50 8.57 -3.99
C TYR A 25 11.50 7.62 -4.68
N SER A 26 12.64 8.19 -5.11
CA SER A 26 13.77 7.43 -5.63
C SER A 26 14.82 7.21 -4.54
N GLY A 27 15.28 5.96 -4.41
CA GLY A 27 16.24 5.58 -3.38
C GLY A 27 15.62 5.65 -1.99
N ASP A 28 16.34 6.26 -1.05
CA ASP A 28 15.93 6.38 0.35
C ASP A 28 15.37 7.79 0.66
N LYS A 29 15.04 8.57 -0.37
CA LYS A 29 14.40 9.88 -0.20
C LYS A 29 13.04 9.73 0.47
N GLY A 30 12.68 10.69 1.31
CA GLY A 30 11.41 10.66 2.06
C GLY A 30 11.44 9.82 3.32
N LEU A 31 12.54 9.13 3.64
CA LEU A 31 12.73 8.43 4.91
C LEU A 31 13.61 9.25 5.87
N SER A 32 13.21 9.32 7.13
CA SER A 32 14.00 9.91 8.20
C SER A 32 15.19 9.02 8.57
N LYS A 33 16.21 9.60 9.24
CA LYS A 33 17.36 8.83 9.74
C LYS A 33 16.95 7.74 10.74
N SER A 34 15.94 8.02 11.58
CA SER A 34 15.38 7.06 12.52
C SER A 34 14.80 5.85 11.79
N THR A 35 13.97 6.09 10.77
CA THR A 35 13.35 5.01 9.99
C THR A 35 14.39 4.20 9.22
N LEU A 36 15.40 4.85 8.64
CA LEU A 36 16.49 4.14 7.96
C LEU A 36 17.28 3.24 8.92
N GLY A 37 17.42 3.63 10.18
CA GLY A 37 18.05 2.81 11.22
C GLY A 37 17.28 1.52 11.55
N LEU A 38 16.03 1.40 11.11
CA LEU A 38 15.20 0.20 11.32
C LEU A 38 15.30 -0.81 10.16
N ALA A 39 16.02 -0.48 9.09
CA ALA A 39 16.03 -1.27 7.85
C ALA A 39 16.43 -2.75 8.07
N GLU A 40 17.46 -3.03 8.86
CA GLU A 40 17.92 -4.39 9.11
C GLU A 40 16.95 -5.23 9.95
N TYR A 41 16.03 -4.59 10.67
CA TYR A 41 15.02 -5.26 11.50
C TYR A 41 13.74 -5.53 10.72
N LEU A 42 13.32 -4.57 9.90
CA LEU A 42 12.03 -4.60 9.20
C LEU A 42 12.11 -5.28 7.83
N CYS A 43 13.23 -5.09 7.11
CA CYS A 43 13.37 -5.54 5.74
C CYS A 43 14.04 -6.93 5.69
N PRO A 44 13.41 -7.95 5.10
CA PRO A 44 14.08 -9.22 4.85
C PRO A 44 15.26 -9.08 3.88
N SER A 45 16.30 -9.89 4.07
CA SER A 45 17.42 -10.01 3.12
C SER A 45 17.09 -10.95 1.97
N GLY A 46 17.27 -10.49 0.74
CA GLY A 46 17.19 -11.31 -0.47
C GLY A 46 18.36 -12.28 -0.60
N LYS A 47 18.31 -13.15 -1.61
CA LYS A 47 19.35 -14.17 -1.88
C LYS A 47 20.74 -13.57 -2.14
N ASP A 48 20.80 -12.32 -2.59
CA ASP A 48 22.03 -11.56 -2.85
C ASP A 48 22.48 -10.70 -1.65
N GLY A 49 21.84 -10.86 -0.49
CA GLY A 49 22.12 -10.09 0.73
C GLY A 49 21.56 -8.67 0.73
N ARG A 50 20.84 -8.24 -0.31
CA ARG A 50 20.21 -6.91 -0.34
C ARG A 50 18.89 -6.91 0.43
N LEU A 51 18.62 -5.82 1.14
CA LEU A 51 17.33 -5.62 1.81
C LEU A 51 16.20 -5.47 0.78
N THR A 52 15.11 -6.20 1.01
CA THR A 52 13.90 -6.25 0.18
C THR A 52 12.70 -5.63 0.91
N HIS A 53 11.55 -5.52 0.25
CA HIS A 53 10.30 -5.03 0.86
C HIS A 53 10.44 -3.65 1.54
N LYS A 54 11.20 -2.74 0.94
CA LYS A 54 11.49 -1.41 1.50
C LYS A 54 10.25 -0.58 1.84
N HIS A 55 9.06 -0.91 1.32
CA HIS A 55 7.82 -0.22 1.66
C HIS A 55 7.51 -0.28 3.16
N VAL A 56 7.96 -1.30 3.89
CA VAL A 56 7.76 -1.36 5.36
C VAL A 56 8.39 -0.18 6.11
N LEU A 57 9.47 0.40 5.56
CA LEU A 57 10.10 1.61 6.07
C LEU A 57 9.22 2.83 5.83
N TYR A 58 8.63 2.94 4.64
CA TYR A 58 7.68 4.02 4.36
C TYR A 58 6.39 3.87 5.20
N THR A 59 5.94 2.66 5.50
CA THR A 59 4.84 2.41 6.44
C THR A 59 5.21 2.97 7.83
N ASN A 60 6.42 2.69 8.32
CA ASN A 60 6.89 3.25 9.60
C ASN A 60 6.95 4.79 9.55
N GLU A 61 7.53 5.35 8.50
CA GLU A 61 7.65 6.80 8.30
C GLU A 61 6.28 7.49 8.27
N TYR A 62 5.28 6.88 7.63
CA TYR A 62 3.92 7.41 7.61
C TYR A 62 3.33 7.51 9.02
N ILE A 63 3.48 6.44 9.81
CA ILE A 63 2.95 6.38 11.17
C ILE A 63 3.69 7.39 12.05
N GLU A 64 5.01 7.49 11.95
CA GLU A 64 5.79 8.51 12.66
C GLU A 64 5.39 9.95 12.30
N ALA A 65 5.09 10.21 11.02
CA ALA A 65 4.67 11.52 10.53
C ALA A 65 3.23 11.91 10.93
N THR A 66 2.42 10.95 11.38
CA THR A 66 0.99 11.14 11.67
C THR A 66 0.58 10.75 13.09
N LYS A 67 1.49 10.22 13.90
CA LYS A 67 1.23 9.67 15.25
C LYS A 67 0.47 10.61 16.19
N ASP A 68 0.74 11.91 16.12
CA ASP A 68 0.14 12.92 17.00
C ASP A 68 -1.34 13.20 16.66
N HIS A 69 -1.86 12.59 15.60
CA HIS A 69 -3.24 12.77 15.11
C HIS A 69 -4.08 11.50 15.24
N PHE A 70 -3.52 10.43 15.82
CA PHE A 70 -4.25 9.22 16.12
C PHE A 70 -4.91 9.35 17.51
N PRO A 71 -6.04 8.68 17.76
CA PRO A 71 -6.67 8.68 19.09
C PRO A 71 -5.72 8.20 20.18
N ASP A 72 -5.65 8.90 21.31
CA ASP A 72 -4.75 8.58 22.46
C ASP A 72 -4.90 7.15 23.00
N LYS A 73 -6.08 6.54 22.81
CA LYS A 73 -6.36 5.17 23.27
C LYS A 73 -5.72 4.11 22.39
N LEU A 74 -5.28 4.45 21.18
CA LEU A 74 -4.56 3.55 20.30
C LEU A 74 -3.08 3.55 20.66
N ASN A 75 -2.52 2.37 20.90
CA ASN A 75 -1.09 2.22 21.14
C ASN A 75 -0.32 2.38 19.83
N ILE A 76 0.14 3.59 19.54
CA ILE A 76 0.81 3.92 18.26
C ILE A 76 2.10 3.14 18.06
N SER A 77 2.86 2.90 19.12
CA SER A 77 4.09 2.10 19.03
C SER A 77 3.80 0.66 18.63
N GLU A 78 2.72 0.07 19.18
CA GLU A 78 2.27 -1.27 18.80
C GLU A 78 1.70 -1.29 17.38
N ILE A 79 0.97 -0.26 16.94
CA ILE A 79 0.51 -0.13 15.55
C ILE A 79 1.69 -0.07 14.58
N ALA A 80 2.68 0.78 14.85
CA ALA A 80 3.88 0.92 14.03
C ALA A 80 4.65 -0.40 13.93
N ASN A 81 4.78 -1.10 15.06
CA ASN A 81 5.41 -2.42 15.10
C ASN A 81 4.64 -3.45 14.26
N LEU A 82 3.34 -3.61 14.50
CA LEU A 82 2.52 -4.60 13.80
C LEU A 82 2.45 -4.34 12.30
N ALA A 83 2.28 -3.08 11.87
CA ALA A 83 2.17 -2.73 10.46
C ALA A 83 3.49 -2.93 9.71
N SER A 84 4.63 -2.56 10.29
CA SER A 84 5.93 -2.61 9.61
C SER A 84 6.59 -3.99 9.62
N TYR A 85 6.22 -4.91 10.53
CA TYR A 85 6.83 -6.23 10.62
C TYR A 85 6.15 -7.32 9.76
N HIS A 86 5.12 -7.01 8.96
CA HIS A 86 4.36 -8.04 8.23
C HIS A 86 5.18 -8.88 7.23
N HIS A 87 6.35 -8.41 6.77
CA HIS A 87 7.29 -9.20 5.95
C HIS A 87 8.39 -9.91 6.74
N ASN A 88 8.60 -9.58 8.02
CA ASN A 88 9.59 -10.21 8.90
C ASN A 88 9.01 -10.50 10.30
N PRO A 89 7.88 -11.21 10.43
CA PRO A 89 7.17 -11.33 11.69
C PRO A 89 7.96 -12.14 12.73
N SER A 90 7.95 -11.65 13.96
CA SER A 90 8.65 -12.18 15.13
C SER A 90 7.71 -12.64 16.25
N ASP A 91 6.47 -12.13 16.28
CA ASP A 91 5.42 -12.54 17.23
C ASP A 91 4.13 -12.99 16.54
N ASP A 92 3.19 -13.52 17.32
CA ASP A 92 1.96 -14.10 16.78
C ASP A 92 0.97 -13.07 16.21
N TYR A 93 0.97 -11.83 16.72
CA TYR A 93 0.12 -10.77 16.18
C TYR A 93 0.63 -10.25 14.84
N GLN A 94 1.95 -10.11 14.70
CA GLN A 94 2.58 -9.81 13.40
C GLN A 94 2.29 -10.93 12.40
N LYS A 95 2.41 -12.21 12.82
CA LYS A 95 2.05 -13.36 11.97
C LYS A 95 0.59 -13.33 11.53
N ILE A 96 -0.36 -12.91 12.39
CA ILE A 96 -1.77 -12.78 11.99
C ILE A 96 -1.90 -11.82 10.81
N ILE A 97 -1.24 -10.65 10.86
CA ILE A 97 -1.28 -9.68 9.76
C ILE A 97 -0.61 -10.25 8.51
N THR A 98 0.56 -10.90 8.63
CA THR A 98 1.23 -11.57 7.51
C THR A 98 0.34 -12.62 6.85
N GLN A 99 -0.35 -13.45 7.64
CA GLN A 99 -1.25 -14.46 7.09
C GLN A 99 -2.48 -13.83 6.43
N ALA A 100 -3.02 -12.75 7.00
CA ALA A 100 -4.13 -12.02 6.40
C ALA A 100 -3.74 -11.40 5.03
N ASP A 101 -2.58 -10.76 4.94
CA ASP A 101 -2.01 -10.24 3.69
C ASP A 101 -1.82 -11.35 2.63
N HIS A 102 -1.26 -12.48 3.06
CA HIS A 102 -1.12 -13.64 2.18
C HIS A 102 -2.45 -14.17 1.68
N LEU A 103 -3.47 -14.25 2.54
CA LEU A 103 -4.81 -14.72 2.16
C LEU A 103 -5.51 -13.75 1.22
N SER A 104 -5.33 -12.43 1.38
CA SER A 104 -5.89 -11.43 0.46
C SER A 104 -5.24 -11.44 -0.92
N SER A 105 -4.01 -11.96 -1.04
CA SER A 105 -3.27 -12.06 -2.30
C SER A 105 -3.15 -13.49 -2.86
N ALA A 106 -3.61 -14.52 -2.13
CA ALA A 106 -3.41 -15.92 -2.51
C ALA A 106 -4.16 -16.35 -3.78
N MET A 107 -5.21 -15.62 -4.17
CA MET A 107 -5.92 -15.87 -5.44
C MET A 107 -5.15 -15.36 -6.66
N GLU A 108 -4.19 -14.44 -6.49
CA GLU A 108 -3.41 -13.83 -7.58
C GLU A 108 -2.11 -14.59 -7.88
N ARG A 109 -1.70 -15.54 -7.01
CA ARG A 109 -0.44 -16.29 -7.13
C ARG A 109 -0.61 -17.62 -7.88
N GLU A 110 -1.34 -17.63 -9.00
CA GLU A 110 -1.12 -18.74 -9.94
C GLU A 110 0.32 -18.66 -10.48
N THR A 111 0.96 -19.81 -10.49
CA THR A 111 2.40 -20.04 -10.69
C THR A 111 2.93 -19.35 -11.94
N LEU A 112 3.66 -18.25 -11.77
CA LEU A 112 4.38 -17.62 -12.87
C LEU A 112 5.83 -17.38 -12.45
N ASP A 113 6.74 -17.89 -13.28
CA ASP A 113 8.15 -17.54 -13.25
C ASP A 113 8.24 -16.02 -13.26
N TYR A 114 8.75 -15.44 -12.17
CA TYR A 114 9.06 -14.02 -12.06
C TYR A 114 9.79 -13.59 -13.33
N SER A 115 9.08 -12.98 -14.27
CA SER A 115 9.69 -12.55 -15.52
C SER A 115 10.76 -11.53 -15.15
N THR A 116 11.97 -11.82 -15.60
CA THR A 116 13.20 -11.10 -15.29
C THR A 116 13.23 -9.68 -15.89
N THR A 117 12.17 -9.28 -16.57
CA THR A 117 11.93 -7.90 -16.97
C THR A 117 11.36 -7.14 -15.77
N ARG A 118 12.26 -6.51 -15.00
CA ARG A 118 11.92 -5.43 -14.06
C ARG A 118 11.23 -4.30 -14.83
N THR A 119 9.94 -4.43 -15.09
CA THR A 119 9.08 -3.29 -15.42
C THR A 119 9.24 -2.28 -14.28
N ASP A 120 9.35 -1.01 -14.64
CA ASP A 120 9.46 0.05 -13.65
C ASP A 120 8.17 0.03 -12.82
N PHE A 121 8.24 -0.55 -11.62
CA PHE A 121 7.12 -0.75 -10.70
C PHE A 121 6.37 0.55 -10.38
N ARG A 122 6.98 1.70 -10.69
CA ARG A 122 6.37 3.03 -10.56
C ARG A 122 5.43 3.38 -11.71
N ASN A 123 5.57 2.75 -12.87
CA ASN A 123 4.78 3.04 -14.08
C ASN A 123 3.67 2.02 -14.31
N THR A 124 3.56 1.01 -13.44
CA THR A 124 2.44 0.07 -13.45
C THR A 124 1.19 0.77 -12.91
N LEU A 125 0.13 0.78 -13.71
CA LEU A 125 -1.18 1.36 -13.40
C LEU A 125 -2.20 0.25 -13.18
N LEU A 126 -3.24 0.56 -12.40
CA LEU A 126 -4.33 -0.36 -12.10
C LEU A 126 -5.16 -0.65 -13.37
N SER A 127 -5.41 -1.93 -13.61
CA SER A 127 -6.21 -2.45 -14.70
C SER A 127 -7.66 -2.60 -14.22
N PRO A 128 -8.66 -2.23 -15.03
CA PRO A 128 -10.03 -2.58 -14.72
C PRO A 128 -10.22 -4.09 -14.66
N VAL A 129 -10.82 -4.60 -13.58
CA VAL A 129 -11.25 -6.01 -13.47
C VAL A 129 -12.11 -6.42 -14.67
N THR A 130 -12.87 -5.48 -15.25
CA THR A 130 -13.69 -5.71 -16.45
C THR A 130 -12.87 -6.10 -17.68
N ASN A 131 -11.56 -5.83 -17.74
CA ASN A 131 -10.71 -6.27 -18.84
C ASN A 131 -10.63 -7.81 -18.91
N TYR A 132 -10.85 -8.49 -17.78
CA TYR A 132 -10.73 -9.95 -17.64
C TYR A 132 -12.08 -10.65 -17.57
N ILE A 133 -13.19 -9.90 -17.57
CA ILE A 133 -14.54 -10.44 -17.54
C ILE A 133 -15.13 -10.31 -18.95
N SER A 134 -15.37 -11.44 -19.60
CA SER A 134 -16.03 -11.47 -20.90
C SER A 134 -17.22 -12.41 -20.91
N ALA A 135 -18.33 -11.93 -21.48
CA ALA A 135 -19.50 -12.77 -21.76
C ALA A 135 -19.27 -13.70 -22.97
N GLN A 136 -18.22 -13.45 -23.75
CA GLN A 136 -17.87 -14.25 -24.93
C GLN A 136 -16.47 -14.85 -24.73
N PRO A 137 -16.29 -16.18 -24.90
CA PRO A 137 -15.03 -16.86 -24.62
C PRO A 137 -13.78 -16.29 -25.30
N ASP A 138 -13.96 -15.63 -26.47
CA ASP A 138 -12.86 -15.17 -27.33
C ASP A 138 -12.73 -13.64 -27.40
N CYS A 139 -13.54 -12.89 -26.65
CA CYS A 139 -13.46 -11.43 -26.63
C CYS A 139 -12.56 -11.00 -25.47
N ARG A 140 -11.25 -10.84 -25.72
CA ARG A 140 -10.38 -10.08 -24.81
C ARG A 140 -10.66 -8.59 -25.03
N ILE A 141 -11.16 -7.92 -24.00
CA ILE A 141 -11.20 -6.45 -24.00
C ILE A 141 -9.73 -5.99 -24.00
N SER A 142 -9.40 -5.00 -24.83
CA SER A 142 -8.02 -4.51 -25.02
C SER A 142 -7.33 -4.27 -23.67
N GLU A 143 -6.13 -4.84 -23.53
CA GLU A 143 -5.30 -4.79 -22.30
C GLU A 143 -4.78 -3.36 -21.98
N ASP A 144 -5.14 -2.39 -22.82
CA ASP A 144 -4.60 -1.03 -22.83
C ASP A 144 -5.38 -0.03 -21.95
N TYR A 145 -6.56 -0.42 -21.45
CA TYR A 145 -7.35 0.40 -20.53
C TYR A 145 -6.77 0.33 -19.12
N LYS A 146 -6.48 1.50 -18.54
CA LYS A 146 -5.97 1.65 -17.17
C LYS A 146 -6.66 2.80 -16.44
N TYR A 147 -6.71 2.72 -15.12
CA TYR A 147 -7.14 3.84 -14.29
C TYR A 147 -6.04 4.87 -14.14
N ASP A 148 -6.41 6.16 -14.19
CA ASP A 148 -5.47 7.24 -13.89
C ASP A 148 -5.19 7.30 -12.39
N LEU A 149 -3.90 7.39 -12.04
CA LEU A 149 -3.44 7.45 -10.66
C LEU A 149 -3.81 8.80 -10.03
N SER A 150 -5.00 8.85 -9.42
CA SER A 150 -5.58 10.09 -8.90
C SER A 150 -6.49 9.81 -7.71
N PRO A 151 -6.71 10.80 -6.81
CA PRO A 151 -7.76 10.68 -5.81
C PRO A 151 -9.13 10.51 -6.45
N TYR A 152 -9.99 9.73 -5.81
CA TYR A 152 -11.33 9.42 -6.27
C TYR A 152 -12.10 10.69 -6.65
N SER A 153 -12.64 10.66 -7.87
CA SER A 153 -13.47 11.71 -8.43
C SER A 153 -14.41 11.08 -9.44
N ILE A 154 -15.68 11.49 -9.43
CA ILE A 154 -16.72 11.00 -10.36
C ILE A 154 -16.28 11.16 -11.83
N LYS A 155 -15.42 12.14 -12.13
CA LYS A 155 -14.92 12.38 -13.49
C LYS A 155 -13.84 11.40 -13.94
N LEU A 156 -13.18 10.72 -13.00
CA LEU A 156 -12.00 9.88 -13.24
C LEU A 156 -12.27 8.39 -12.99
N ILE A 157 -13.51 8.00 -12.68
CA ILE A 157 -13.90 6.60 -12.41
C ILE A 157 -13.86 5.69 -13.64
N PHE A 158 -13.76 6.25 -14.84
CA PHE A 158 -13.71 5.46 -16.08
C PHE A 158 -12.25 5.29 -16.51
N PRO A 159 -11.83 4.07 -16.87
CA PRO A 159 -10.48 3.84 -17.37
C PRO A 159 -10.33 4.44 -18.77
N SER A 160 -9.09 4.78 -19.11
CA SER A 160 -8.72 5.32 -20.42
C SER A 160 -7.62 4.49 -21.07
N LEU A 161 -7.52 4.55 -22.39
CA LEU A 161 -6.38 4.01 -23.13
C LEU A 161 -5.12 4.80 -22.77
N ILE A 162 -4.08 4.13 -22.30
CA ILE A 162 -2.79 4.76 -21.97
C ILE A 162 -1.72 4.12 -22.84
N GLU A 163 -1.30 4.84 -23.90
CA GLU A 163 -0.36 4.34 -24.91
C GLU A 163 1.06 4.13 -24.35
N ALA A 164 1.47 4.92 -23.35
CA ALA A 164 2.69 4.72 -22.58
C ALA A 164 2.59 5.43 -21.22
N PRO A 165 2.74 4.74 -20.09
CA PRO A 165 2.75 5.41 -18.80
C PRO A 165 4.05 6.23 -18.65
N GLU A 166 3.91 7.55 -18.61
CA GLU A 166 4.98 8.44 -18.10
C GLU A 166 5.34 8.07 -16.65
N SER A 167 6.43 8.60 -16.12
CA SER A 167 6.77 8.42 -14.71
C SER A 167 5.62 8.87 -13.80
N GLN A 168 5.09 7.95 -12.99
CA GLN A 168 3.99 8.29 -12.06
C GLN A 168 4.50 8.81 -10.70
N ILE A 169 5.81 9.05 -10.55
CA ILE A 169 6.45 9.47 -9.30
C ILE A 169 5.77 10.69 -8.70
N GLU A 170 5.49 11.72 -9.52
CA GLU A 170 4.88 12.96 -9.04
C GLU A 170 3.45 12.76 -8.55
N LYS A 171 2.68 11.90 -9.23
CA LYS A 171 1.32 11.54 -8.81
C LYS A 171 1.33 10.72 -7.52
N TYR A 172 2.21 9.73 -7.41
CA TYR A 172 2.42 8.99 -6.15
C TYR A 172 2.82 9.93 -5.02
N LYS A 173 3.71 10.89 -5.28
CA LYS A 173 4.11 11.89 -4.29
C LYS A 173 2.94 12.77 -3.87
N ALA A 174 2.13 13.24 -4.81
CA ALA A 174 0.93 14.00 -4.50
C ALA A 174 -0.06 13.19 -3.65
N ILE A 175 -0.27 11.90 -3.94
CA ILE A 175 -1.12 11.01 -3.13
C ILE A 175 -0.53 10.86 -1.72
N TRP A 176 0.77 10.57 -1.61
CA TRP A 176 1.49 10.40 -0.35
C TRP A 176 1.38 11.64 0.56
N ASP A 177 1.71 12.82 0.02
CA ASP A 177 1.66 14.07 0.76
C ASP A 177 0.21 14.38 1.19
N ASN A 178 -0.77 14.18 0.30
CA ASN A 178 -2.17 14.44 0.61
C ASN A 178 -2.75 13.48 1.65
N LEU A 179 -2.33 12.20 1.66
CA LEU A 179 -2.70 11.25 2.70
C LEU A 179 -2.23 11.73 4.07
N ILE A 180 -0.96 12.10 4.19
CA ILE A 180 -0.37 12.63 5.44
C ILE A 180 -1.12 13.88 5.89
N GLU A 181 -1.28 14.86 4.99
CA GLU A 181 -1.93 16.14 5.31
C GLU A 181 -3.43 16.00 5.61
N THR A 182 -4.11 14.98 5.07
CA THR A 182 -5.51 14.70 5.40
C THR A 182 -5.63 14.14 6.82
N ILE A 183 -4.78 13.19 7.20
CA ILE A 183 -4.79 12.63 8.57
C ILE A 183 -4.48 13.69 9.62
N LYS A 184 -3.54 14.60 9.34
CA LYS A 184 -3.21 15.70 10.25
C LYS A 184 -4.38 16.65 10.56
N LYS A 185 -5.42 16.66 9.72
CA LYS A 185 -6.62 17.50 9.92
C LYS A 185 -7.71 16.79 10.74
N ILE A 186 -7.54 15.50 11.01
CA ILE A 186 -8.50 14.72 11.80
C ILE A 186 -8.19 14.95 13.27
N ASN A 187 -9.26 15.20 14.02
CA ASN A 187 -9.22 15.18 15.47
C ASN A 187 -10.40 14.33 15.95
N MET A 188 -10.10 13.10 16.38
CA MET A 188 -11.13 12.14 16.76
C MET A 188 -10.62 11.25 17.88
N ALA A 189 -11.32 11.25 19.02
CA ALA A 189 -10.94 10.45 20.18
C ALA A 189 -11.51 9.02 20.15
N ASP A 190 -12.55 8.77 19.34
CA ASP A 190 -13.18 7.47 19.23
C ASP A 190 -12.45 6.60 18.19
N GLU A 191 -11.90 5.48 18.65
CA GLU A 191 -11.05 4.58 17.86
C GLU A 191 -11.78 3.98 16.66
N ILE A 192 -13.04 3.57 16.83
CA ILE A 192 -13.81 2.91 15.77
C ILE A 192 -14.20 3.92 14.70
N LYS A 193 -14.68 5.11 15.12
CA LYS A 193 -14.95 6.19 14.17
C LYS A 193 -13.68 6.63 13.45
N PHE A 194 -12.54 6.64 14.13
CA PHE A 194 -11.25 6.96 13.50
C PHE A 194 -10.89 5.92 12.43
N ILE A 195 -10.96 4.62 12.75
CA ILE A 195 -10.69 3.53 11.80
C ILE A 195 -11.62 3.60 10.58
N ASN A 196 -12.92 3.84 10.78
CA ASN A 196 -13.87 3.98 9.68
C ASN A 196 -13.59 5.22 8.82
N THR A 197 -13.21 6.34 9.45
CA THR A 197 -12.80 7.55 8.73
C THR A 197 -11.52 7.31 7.95
N PHE A 198 -10.57 6.59 8.54
CA PHE A 198 -9.32 6.19 7.89
C PHE A 198 -9.60 5.34 6.66
N LEU A 199 -10.51 4.36 6.75
CA LEU A 199 -10.93 3.53 5.61
C LEU A 199 -11.47 4.38 4.46
N SER A 200 -12.35 5.35 4.72
CA SER A 200 -12.86 6.27 3.69
C SER A 200 -11.76 7.14 3.06
N ILE A 201 -10.71 7.47 3.81
CA ILE A 201 -9.55 8.20 3.29
C ILE A 201 -8.71 7.30 2.39
N LEU A 202 -8.47 6.05 2.80
CA LEU A 202 -7.79 5.07 1.95
C LEU A 202 -8.57 4.85 0.65
N GLU A 203 -9.88 4.63 0.71
CA GLU A 203 -10.74 4.53 -0.49
C GLU A 203 -10.59 5.75 -1.39
N LYS A 204 -10.62 6.96 -0.82
CA LYS A 204 -10.47 8.19 -1.60
C LYS A 204 -9.12 8.27 -2.32
N TYR A 205 -8.02 7.92 -1.68
CA TYR A 205 -6.68 8.16 -2.21
C TYR A 205 -6.05 6.96 -2.92
N LEU A 206 -6.47 5.74 -2.59
CA LEU A 206 -5.85 4.49 -3.03
C LEU A 206 -6.71 3.66 -3.99
N TRP A 207 -7.96 4.06 -4.30
CA TRP A 207 -8.85 3.28 -5.17
C TRP A 207 -8.26 2.90 -6.53
N ALA A 208 -7.37 3.72 -7.09
CA ALA A 208 -6.70 3.49 -8.38
C ALA A 208 -5.21 3.11 -8.23
N VAL A 209 -4.76 2.80 -7.01
CA VAL A 209 -3.38 2.40 -6.72
C VAL A 209 -3.28 0.87 -6.81
N PRO A 210 -2.43 0.30 -7.68
CA PRO A 210 -2.25 -1.15 -7.74
C PRO A 210 -1.61 -1.70 -6.46
N SER A 211 -2.20 -2.75 -5.91
CA SER A 211 -1.73 -3.46 -4.71
C SER A 211 -0.35 -4.08 -4.96
N ALA A 212 -0.17 -4.70 -6.13
CA ALA A 212 1.07 -5.29 -6.61
C ALA A 212 1.40 -4.76 -8.01
N THR A 213 2.69 -4.61 -8.30
CA THR A 213 3.19 -4.06 -9.58
C THR A 213 4.20 -4.99 -10.25
N ASN A 214 4.44 -6.15 -9.62
CA ASN A 214 5.31 -7.22 -10.06
C ASN A 214 4.48 -8.47 -10.41
N VAL A 215 3.26 -8.26 -10.88
CA VAL A 215 2.27 -9.27 -11.28
C VAL A 215 1.93 -9.07 -12.75
N GLU A 216 1.46 -10.14 -13.41
CA GLU A 216 1.02 -10.07 -14.82
C GLU A 216 -0.23 -9.19 -14.97
N VAL A 217 -1.15 -9.31 -14.00
CA VAL A 217 -2.42 -8.60 -13.96
C VAL A 217 -2.46 -7.73 -12.70
N PRO A 218 -2.22 -6.41 -12.82
CA PRO A 218 -2.38 -5.48 -11.72
C PRO A 218 -3.80 -4.89 -11.74
N ASP A 219 -4.81 -5.64 -11.29
CA ASP A 219 -6.24 -5.24 -11.27
C ASP A 219 -6.80 -4.83 -9.90
#